data_AF-A0AAW3TY54-F1
#
_entry.id   AF-A0AAW3TY54-F1
#
_cell.length_a   1.000
_cell.length_b   1.000
_cell.length_c   1.000
_cell.angle_alpha   90.00
_cell.angle_beta   90.00
_cell.angle_gamma   90.00
#
_symmetry.space_group_name_H-M   'P 1'
#
loop_
_entity.id
_entity.type
_entity.pdbx_description
1 polymer ?
#
loop_
_entity_poly.entity_id
_entity_poly.type
_entity_poly.pdbx_seq_one_letter_code
_entity_poly.pdbx_strand_id
1 'polypeptide(L)'
;RARWKVVLFLGAISLDYWMMQAAFAHDPAFPTRARMLTLLPHGVFFALGAVLYRLSTKSWSWQLAGFSLALAWGCCFEIAVRAATVARDYQLAIGPYLPIAVFLAGVVVVALAVRLQPVMAITVPARHAARIGMATYPLYLVHQAAGAVVIAWLTAAGAPYYLASMVVGALSLCFALWCAAIPEPRIRERLARVRLLRAPAPDRSRIAFLRGG
;
A
#
# COMPACT_ATOMS: atom_id res chain seq x y z
N ARG A 1 6.45 23.97 6.00
CA ARG A 1 5.92 23.61 7.34
C ARG A 1 4.41 23.30 7.32
N ALA A 2 3.58 24.06 6.61
CA ALA A 2 2.12 23.82 6.51
C ALA A 2 1.73 22.42 6.01
N ARG A 3 2.36 21.90 4.95
CA ARG A 3 2.08 20.57 4.38
C ARG A 3 2.23 19.41 5.38
N TRP A 4 3.12 19.54 6.37
CA TRP A 4 3.33 18.51 7.39
C TRP A 4 2.21 18.46 8.42
N LYS A 5 1.68 19.63 8.80
CA LYS A 5 0.56 19.70 9.73
C LYS A 5 -0.66 18.99 9.15
N VAL A 6 -0.90 19.13 7.84
CA VAL A 6 -1.99 18.44 7.13
C VAL A 6 -1.84 16.92 7.19
N VAL A 7 -0.64 16.38 6.96
CA VAL A 7 -0.39 14.92 7.04
C VAL A 7 -0.61 14.39 8.45
N LEU A 8 -0.10 15.08 9.46
CA LEU A 8 -0.28 14.68 10.87
C LEU A 8 -1.75 14.78 11.28
N PHE A 9 -2.45 15.82 10.84
CA PHE A 9 -3.87 16.02 11.11
C PHE A 9 -4.74 14.95 10.44
N LEU A 10 -4.44 14.60 9.19
CA LEU A 10 -5.10 13.50 8.48
C LEU A 10 -4.88 12.16 9.19
N GLY A 11 -3.64 11.89 9.62
CA GLY A 11 -3.32 10.69 10.41
C GLY A 11 -4.05 10.65 11.74
N ALA A 12 -4.12 11.79 12.45
CA ALA A 12 -4.83 11.90 13.73
C ALA A 12 -6.35 11.70 13.56
N ILE A 13 -6.96 12.32 12.55
CA ILE A 13 -8.38 12.12 12.22
C ILE A 13 -8.66 10.65 11.86
N SER A 14 -7.77 10.02 11.09
CA SER A 14 -7.89 8.62 10.72
C SER A 14 -7.76 7.69 11.94
N LEU A 15 -6.85 8.00 12.86
CA LEU A 15 -6.70 7.26 14.12
C LEU A 15 -7.95 7.41 15.00
N ASP A 16 -8.45 8.64 15.15
CA ASP A 16 -9.67 8.94 15.91
C ASP A 16 -10.90 8.24 15.30
N TYR A 17 -11.00 8.24 13.96
CA TYR A 17 -12.01 7.47 13.24
C TYR A 17 -11.99 5.99 13.62
N TRP A 18 -10.81 5.37 13.67
CA TRP A 18 -10.68 3.97 14.07
C TRP A 18 -11.01 3.74 15.56
N MET A 19 -10.65 4.67 16.44
CA MET A 19 -11.03 4.62 17.86
C MET A 19 -12.56 4.73 18.03
N MET A 20 -13.21 5.65 17.32
CA MET A 20 -14.66 5.78 17.30
C MET A 20 -15.33 4.53 16.72
N GLN A 21 -14.79 3.97 15.64
CA GLN A 21 -15.33 2.74 15.04
C GLN A 21 -15.32 1.57 16.03
N ALA A 22 -14.29 1.48 16.88
CA ALA A 22 -14.20 0.50 17.95
C ALA A 22 -15.29 0.73 19.02
N ALA A 23 -15.48 1.99 19.42
CA ALA A 23 -16.45 2.37 20.44
C ALA A 23 -17.91 2.15 20.00
N PHE A 24 -18.20 2.36 18.71
CA PHE A 24 -19.54 2.26 18.12
C PHE A 24 -19.71 1.02 17.22
N ALA A 25 -18.98 -0.06 17.50
CA ALA A 25 -18.99 -1.27 16.66
C ALA A 25 -20.38 -1.91 16.44
N HIS A 26 -21.35 -1.58 17.30
CA HIS A 26 -22.71 -2.12 17.29
C HIS A 26 -23.66 -1.39 16.32
N ASP A 27 -23.29 -0.20 15.82
CA ASP A 27 -24.17 0.61 14.96
C ASP A 27 -23.37 1.30 13.85
N PRO A 28 -23.18 0.65 12.68
CA PRO A 28 -22.38 1.20 11.60
C PRO A 28 -23.15 2.32 10.87
N ALA A 29 -23.12 3.53 11.43
CA ALA A 29 -23.91 4.69 11.01
C ALA A 29 -23.75 5.20 9.54
N PHE A 30 -22.93 4.57 8.68
CA PHE A 30 -22.70 5.04 7.30
C PHE A 30 -22.49 3.92 6.27
N PRO A 31 -22.96 4.05 5.01
CA PRO A 31 -22.70 3.07 3.97
C PRO A 31 -21.20 2.91 3.66
N THR A 32 -20.73 1.67 3.60
CA THR A 32 -19.31 1.25 3.50
C THR A 32 -18.55 1.84 2.31
N ARG A 33 -19.19 2.09 1.17
CA ARG A 33 -18.54 2.65 -0.03
C ARG A 33 -18.30 4.16 0.04
N ALA A 34 -19.23 4.92 0.61
CA ALA A 34 -19.07 6.36 0.78
C ALA A 34 -17.88 6.69 1.71
N ARG A 35 -17.64 5.83 2.72
CA ARG A 35 -16.48 5.94 3.61
C ARG A 35 -15.13 5.67 2.94
N MET A 36 -15.09 4.84 1.89
CA MET A 36 -13.85 4.61 1.13
C MET A 36 -13.41 5.84 0.33
N LEU A 37 -14.36 6.71 -0.04
CA LEU A 37 -14.09 7.92 -0.82
C LEU A 37 -13.46 9.05 0.02
N THR A 38 -13.65 9.03 1.33
CA THR A 38 -13.13 10.10 2.21
C THR A 38 -11.66 9.92 2.58
N LEU A 39 -11.01 8.83 2.13
CA LEU A 39 -9.63 8.44 2.49
C LEU A 39 -9.39 8.27 4.00
N LEU A 40 -10.35 8.60 4.87
CA LEU A 40 -10.28 8.48 6.32
C LEU A 40 -9.89 7.09 6.78
N PRO A 41 -10.40 5.99 6.20
CA PRO A 41 -9.99 4.66 6.63
C PRO A 41 -8.48 4.46 6.47
N HIS A 42 -7.91 4.92 5.36
CA HIS A 42 -6.52 4.63 4.97
C HIS A 42 -5.53 5.77 5.28
N GLY A 43 -6.01 6.87 5.87
CA GLY A 43 -5.20 8.05 6.19
C GLY A 43 -4.05 7.73 7.14
N VAL A 44 -4.23 6.76 8.04
CA VAL A 44 -3.23 6.29 8.99
C VAL A 44 -2.01 5.67 8.30
N PHE A 45 -2.22 4.85 7.25
CA PHE A 45 -1.12 4.27 6.46
C PHE A 45 -0.33 5.35 5.71
N PHE A 46 -1.04 6.31 5.12
CA PHE A 46 -0.40 7.41 4.40
C PHE A 46 0.45 8.29 5.34
N ALA A 47 -0.11 8.65 6.49
CA ALA A 47 0.59 9.42 7.50
C ALA A 47 1.83 8.67 8.02
N LEU A 48 1.74 7.36 8.23
CA LEU A 48 2.87 6.54 8.67
C LEU A 48 3.99 6.56 7.65
N GLY A 49 3.68 6.33 6.37
CA GLY A 49 4.68 6.37 5.29
C GLY A 49 5.40 7.73 5.20
N ALA A 50 4.65 8.82 5.32
CA ALA A 50 5.23 10.17 5.31
C ALA A 50 6.13 10.45 6.53
N VAL A 51 5.74 10.01 7.72
CA VAL A 51 6.55 10.16 8.94
C VAL A 51 7.81 9.32 8.86
N LEU A 52 7.72 8.07 8.40
CA LEU A 52 8.88 7.19 8.19
C LEU A 52 9.87 7.81 7.20
N TYR A 53 9.39 8.33 6.07
CA TYR A 53 10.24 9.02 5.09
C TYR A 53 10.98 10.22 5.70
N ARG A 54 10.33 10.96 6.61
CA ARG A 54 10.97 12.09 7.30
C ARG A 54 12.00 11.62 8.31
N LEU A 55 11.70 10.59 9.09
CA LEU A 55 12.64 9.98 10.04
C LEU A 55 13.88 9.42 9.32
N SER A 56 13.73 8.94 8.09
CA SER A 56 14.85 8.42 7.30
C SER A 56 15.70 9.49 6.61
N THR A 57 15.17 10.70 6.40
CA THR A 57 15.85 11.78 5.65
C THR A 57 16.29 12.97 6.50
N LYS A 58 15.81 13.09 7.75
CA LYS A 58 16.13 14.20 8.66
C LYS A 58 16.66 13.69 10.00
N SER A 59 17.10 14.62 10.85
CA SER A 59 17.54 14.31 12.21
C SER A 59 16.45 13.59 13.01
N TRP A 60 16.91 12.61 13.78
CA TRP A 60 16.06 11.82 14.68
C TRP A 60 15.32 12.71 15.67
N SER A 61 14.05 12.41 15.93
CA SER A 61 13.22 13.13 16.89
C SER A 61 12.31 12.15 17.61
N TRP A 62 12.39 12.14 18.94
CA TRP A 62 11.57 11.30 19.81
C TRP A 62 10.07 11.54 19.63
N GLN A 63 9.65 12.78 19.34
CA GLN A 63 8.25 13.11 19.07
C GLN A 63 7.74 12.45 17.78
N LEU A 64 8.56 12.44 16.73
CA LEU A 64 8.22 11.78 15.47
C LEU A 64 8.24 10.26 15.61
N ALA A 65 9.17 9.71 16.39
CA ALA A 65 9.21 8.28 16.70
C ALA A 65 7.95 7.84 17.47
N GLY A 66 7.57 8.56 18.53
CA GLY A 66 6.35 8.29 19.30
C GLY A 66 5.09 8.39 18.42
N PHE A 67 5.00 9.42 17.56
CA PHE A 67 3.88 9.55 16.63
C PHE A 67 3.85 8.42 15.59
N SER A 68 4.99 7.99 15.09
CA SER A 68 5.07 6.84 14.17
C SER A 68 4.60 5.54 14.82
N LEU A 69 4.87 5.35 16.12
CA LEU A 69 4.41 4.20 16.87
C LEU A 69 2.89 4.24 17.06
N ALA A 70 2.32 5.41 17.39
CA ALA A 70 0.87 5.60 17.49
C ALA A 70 0.15 5.33 16.15
N LEU A 71 0.72 5.78 15.03
CA LEU A 71 0.18 5.48 13.70
C LEU A 71 0.33 3.99 13.35
N ALA A 72 1.47 3.37 13.65
CA ALA A 72 1.66 1.94 13.43
C ALA A 72 0.66 1.10 14.22
N TRP A 73 0.35 1.51 15.46
CA TRP A 73 -0.73 0.93 16.25
C TRP A 73 -2.09 1.07 15.57
N GLY A 74 -2.43 2.27 15.08
CA GLY A 74 -3.67 2.51 14.32
C GLY A 74 -3.78 1.64 13.06
N CYS A 75 -2.69 1.48 12.32
CA CYS A 75 -2.63 0.56 11.17
C CYS A 75 -2.87 -0.90 11.59
N CYS A 76 -2.27 -1.37 12.68
CA CYS A 76 -2.47 -2.73 13.18
C CYS A 76 -3.93 -2.94 13.61
N PHE A 77 -4.53 -1.93 14.23
CA PHE A 77 -5.93 -1.96 14.64
C PHE A 77 -6.88 -2.06 13.43
N GLU A 78 -6.68 -1.24 12.40
CA GLU A 78 -7.43 -1.32 11.13
C GLU A 78 -7.32 -2.73 10.52
N ILE A 79 -6.11 -3.28 10.45
CA ILE A 79 -5.87 -4.63 9.94
C ILE A 79 -6.62 -5.67 10.77
N ALA A 80 -6.61 -5.55 12.10
CA ALA A 80 -7.31 -6.48 12.98
C ALA A 80 -8.83 -6.46 12.74
N VAL A 81 -9.44 -5.28 12.66
CA VAL A 81 -10.87 -5.12 12.38
C VAL A 81 -11.22 -5.69 11.01
N ARG A 82 -10.40 -5.39 9.99
CA ARG A 82 -10.63 -5.89 8.63
C ARG A 82 -10.44 -7.41 8.53
N ALA A 83 -9.44 -7.97 9.19
CA ALA A 83 -9.21 -9.40 9.26
C ALA A 83 -10.39 -10.13 9.93
N ALA A 84 -10.94 -9.58 11.02
CA ALA A 84 -12.12 -10.15 11.67
C ALA A 84 -13.37 -10.11 10.76
N THR A 85 -13.55 -9.06 9.95
CA THR A 85 -14.63 -8.99 8.96
C THR A 85 -14.45 -10.04 7.86
N VAL A 86 -13.25 -10.14 7.27
CA VAL A 86 -12.94 -11.15 6.25
C VAL A 86 -13.08 -12.58 6.80
N ALA A 87 -12.62 -12.84 8.02
CA ALA A 87 -12.76 -14.14 8.67
C ALA A 87 -14.24 -14.55 8.83
N ARG A 88 -15.12 -13.59 9.16
CA ARG A 88 -16.56 -13.83 9.24
C ARG A 88 -17.18 -14.05 7.85
N ASP A 89 -16.87 -13.19 6.89
CA ASP A 89 -17.46 -13.22 5.54
C ASP A 89 -17.10 -14.50 4.78
N TYR A 90 -15.88 -15.02 4.96
CA TYR A 90 -15.38 -16.22 4.30
C TYR A 90 -15.36 -17.46 5.21
N GLN A 91 -15.89 -17.37 6.43
CA GLN A 91 -15.87 -18.44 7.44
C GLN A 91 -14.49 -19.06 7.67
N LEU A 92 -13.46 -18.22 7.75
CA LEU A 92 -12.07 -18.64 7.91
C LEU A 92 -11.65 -18.58 9.37
N ALA A 93 -10.98 -19.63 9.85
CA ALA A 93 -10.32 -19.64 11.16
C ALA A 93 -8.94 -18.95 11.12
N ILE A 94 -8.89 -17.71 10.64
CA ILE A 94 -7.64 -16.94 10.50
C ILE A 94 -7.65 -15.77 11.49
N GLY A 95 -6.66 -15.73 12.37
CA GLY A 95 -6.45 -14.62 13.32
C GLY A 95 -5.77 -13.40 12.67
N PRO A 96 -5.84 -12.23 13.31
CA PRO A 96 -5.28 -10.98 12.76
C PRO A 96 -3.75 -10.93 12.78
N TYR A 97 -3.09 -11.83 13.51
CA TYR A 97 -1.66 -11.80 13.78
C TYR A 97 -0.80 -11.95 12.52
N LEU A 98 -1.19 -12.84 11.59
CA LEU A 98 -0.44 -13.06 10.36
C LEU A 98 -0.46 -11.81 9.45
N PRO A 99 -1.63 -11.21 9.13
CA PRO A 99 -1.68 -9.93 8.41
C PRO A 99 -0.88 -8.81 9.09
N ILE A 100 -0.94 -8.70 10.42
CA ILE A 100 -0.17 -7.71 11.19
C ILE A 100 1.33 -7.95 11.05
N ALA A 101 1.79 -9.19 11.17
CA ALA A 101 3.20 -9.55 11.02
C ALA A 101 3.73 -9.22 9.62
N VAL A 102 2.97 -9.54 8.56
CA VAL A 102 3.31 -9.20 7.18
C VAL A 102 3.38 -7.68 7.00
N PHE A 103 2.43 -6.94 7.56
CA PHE A 103 2.44 -5.48 7.52
C PHE A 103 3.66 -4.88 8.22
N LEU A 104 3.97 -5.32 9.45
CA LEU A 104 5.12 -4.81 10.21
C LEU A 104 6.44 -5.13 9.51
N ALA A 105 6.58 -6.32 8.94
CA ALA A 105 7.73 -6.68 8.11
C ALA A 105 7.85 -5.72 6.91
N GLY A 106 6.74 -5.41 6.24
CA GLY A 106 6.68 -4.42 5.16
C GLY A 106 7.10 -3.01 5.60
N VAL A 107 6.65 -2.57 6.78
CA VAL A 107 7.04 -1.28 7.37
C VAL A 107 8.55 -1.22 7.62
N VAL A 108 9.14 -2.30 8.15
CA VAL A 108 10.59 -2.41 8.34
C VAL A 108 11.32 -2.32 7.00
N VAL A 109 10.86 -3.05 5.98
CA VAL A 109 11.42 -2.97 4.62
C VAL A 109 11.35 -1.56 4.07
N VAL A 110 10.22 -0.86 4.20
CA VAL A 110 10.06 0.53 3.73
C VAL A 110 10.97 1.49 4.49
N ALA A 111 11.09 1.34 5.81
CA ALA A 111 11.98 2.16 6.63
C ALA A 111 13.46 1.96 6.26
N LEU A 112 13.85 0.72 5.95
CA LEU A 112 15.20 0.37 5.49
C LEU A 112 15.45 0.76 4.03
N ALA A 113 14.41 0.79 3.20
CA ALA A 113 14.53 1.05 1.76
C ALA A 113 15.25 2.37 1.47
N VAL A 114 15.02 3.42 2.28
CA VAL A 114 15.69 4.72 2.11
C VAL A 114 17.21 4.62 2.35
N ARG A 115 17.64 3.76 3.29
CA ARG A 115 19.06 3.50 3.55
C ARG A 115 19.68 2.55 2.53
N LEU A 116 18.89 1.63 1.99
CA LEU A 116 19.31 0.67 0.96
C LEU A 116 19.33 1.27 -0.44
N GLN A 117 18.62 2.38 -0.67
CA GLN A 117 18.49 3.02 -1.98
C GLN A 117 19.82 3.35 -2.66
N PRO A 118 20.87 3.87 -1.99
CA PRO A 118 22.16 4.11 -2.63
C PRO A 118 22.83 2.82 -3.11
N VAL A 119 22.77 1.76 -2.30
CA VAL A 119 23.36 0.44 -2.64
C VAL A 119 22.57 -0.23 -3.77
N MET A 120 21.24 -0.13 -3.73
CA MET A 120 20.37 -0.66 -4.77
C MET A 120 20.50 0.09 -6.09
N ALA A 121 20.79 1.40 -6.06
CA ALA A 121 21.00 2.20 -7.27
C ALA A 121 22.24 1.75 -8.06
N ILE A 122 23.23 1.17 -7.37
CA ILE A 122 24.45 0.62 -7.99
C ILE A 122 24.19 -0.78 -8.58
N THR A 123 23.42 -1.59 -7.86
CA THR A 123 23.25 -3.03 -8.17
C THR A 123 22.07 -3.34 -9.09
N VAL A 124 20.99 -2.55 -9.02
CA VAL A 124 19.75 -2.79 -9.77
C VAL A 124 19.56 -1.73 -10.84
N PRO A 125 19.53 -2.10 -12.14
CA PRO A 125 19.28 -1.13 -13.20
C PRO A 125 17.91 -0.47 -13.03
N ALA A 126 17.85 0.86 -13.12
CA ALA A 126 16.62 1.64 -12.92
C ALA A 126 15.42 1.14 -13.76
N ARG A 127 15.67 0.59 -14.95
CA ARG A 127 14.66 -0.01 -15.82
C ARG A 127 13.92 -1.20 -15.18
N HIS A 128 14.63 -2.02 -14.39
CA HIS A 128 14.03 -3.20 -13.74
C HIS A 128 13.23 -2.77 -12.51
N ALA A 129 13.77 -1.84 -11.71
CA ALA A 129 13.04 -1.26 -10.58
C ALA A 129 11.74 -0.58 -11.04
N ALA A 130 11.78 0.18 -12.15
CA ALA A 130 10.59 0.79 -12.73
C ALA A 130 9.57 -0.25 -13.21
N ARG A 131 10.00 -1.35 -13.84
CA ARG A 131 9.10 -2.44 -14.27
C ARG A 131 8.40 -3.13 -13.10
N ILE A 132 9.14 -3.41 -12.03
CA ILE A 132 8.57 -4.00 -10.80
C ILE A 132 7.57 -3.02 -10.19
N GLY A 133 7.92 -1.73 -10.12
CA GLY A 133 6.99 -0.68 -9.66
C GLY A 133 5.71 -0.61 -10.49
N MET A 134 5.82 -0.66 -11.82
CA MET A 134 4.64 -0.66 -12.71
C MET A 134 3.75 -1.90 -12.50
N ALA A 135 4.34 -3.06 -12.20
CA ALA A 135 3.57 -4.28 -11.94
C ALA A 135 2.72 -4.19 -10.67
N THR A 136 3.06 -3.33 -9.70
CA THR A 136 2.27 -3.20 -8.46
C THR A 136 0.84 -2.72 -8.72
N TYR A 137 0.60 -1.92 -9.77
CA TYR A 137 -0.71 -1.37 -10.06
C TYR A 137 -1.70 -2.41 -10.62
N PRO A 138 -1.38 -3.15 -11.71
CA PRO A 138 -2.22 -4.26 -12.15
C PRO A 138 -2.40 -5.33 -11.06
N LEU A 139 -1.33 -5.62 -10.29
CA LEU A 139 -1.40 -6.57 -9.19
C LEU A 139 -2.46 -6.14 -8.17
N TYR A 140 -2.47 -4.86 -7.79
CA TYR A 140 -3.46 -4.30 -6.86
C TYR A 140 -4.91 -4.47 -7.36
N LEU A 141 -5.15 -4.24 -8.65
CA LEU A 141 -6.50 -4.35 -9.22
C LEU A 141 -6.97 -5.80 -9.33
N VAL A 142 -6.11 -6.71 -9.78
CA VAL A 142 -6.50 -8.09 -10.10
C VAL A 142 -6.63 -8.94 -8.84
N HIS A 143 -5.75 -8.77 -7.83
CA HIS A 143 -5.78 -9.62 -6.64
C HIS A 143 -7.04 -9.43 -5.78
N GLN A 144 -7.73 -8.29 -5.86
CA GLN A 144 -8.93 -8.03 -5.05
C GLN A 144 -10.20 -8.55 -5.73
N ALA A 145 -10.68 -7.87 -6.78
CA ALA A 145 -12.01 -8.18 -7.34
C ALA A 145 -12.00 -9.48 -8.14
N ALA A 146 -11.07 -9.62 -9.10
CA ALA A 146 -10.95 -10.84 -9.89
C ALA A 146 -10.45 -12.01 -9.03
N GLY A 147 -9.50 -11.74 -8.13
CA GLY A 147 -8.99 -12.73 -7.19
C GLY A 147 -10.09 -13.32 -6.30
N ALA A 148 -10.99 -12.50 -5.75
CA ALA A 148 -12.11 -12.99 -4.95
C ALA A 148 -13.04 -13.94 -5.73
N VAL A 149 -13.30 -13.65 -7.01
CA VAL A 149 -14.12 -14.52 -7.88
C VAL A 149 -13.44 -15.87 -8.10
N VAL A 150 -12.14 -15.86 -8.40
CA VAL A 150 -11.37 -17.10 -8.62
C VAL A 150 -11.25 -17.91 -7.32
N ILE A 151 -11.02 -17.26 -6.18
CA ILE A 151 -11.03 -17.93 -4.87
C ILE A 151 -12.39 -18.58 -4.63
N ALA A 152 -13.49 -17.85 -4.80
CA ALA A 152 -14.85 -18.37 -4.60
C ALA A 152 -15.13 -19.61 -5.48
N TRP A 153 -14.70 -19.57 -6.75
CA TRP A 153 -14.85 -20.69 -7.67
C TRP A 153 -14.02 -21.91 -7.24
N LEU A 154 -12.76 -21.72 -6.86
CA LEU A 154 -11.89 -22.80 -6.38
C LEU A 154 -12.40 -23.41 -5.07
N THR A 155 -12.87 -22.59 -4.14
CA THR A 155 -13.45 -23.07 -2.88
C THR A 155 -14.78 -23.79 -3.10
N ALA A 156 -15.61 -23.33 -4.05
CA ALA A 156 -16.83 -24.04 -4.44
C ALA A 156 -16.54 -25.40 -5.10
N ALA A 157 -15.39 -25.54 -5.76
CA ALA A 157 -14.88 -26.80 -6.28
C ALA A 157 -14.21 -27.70 -5.21
N GLY A 158 -14.24 -27.31 -3.93
CA GLY A 158 -13.70 -28.09 -2.81
C GLY A 158 -12.23 -27.84 -2.50
N ALA A 159 -11.56 -26.89 -3.16
CA ALA A 159 -10.19 -26.54 -2.83
C ALA A 159 -10.11 -25.78 -1.48
N PRO A 160 -9.11 -26.07 -0.63
CA PRO A 160 -8.93 -25.32 0.60
C PRO A 160 -8.54 -23.86 0.29
N TYR A 161 -9.06 -22.92 1.08
CA TYR A 161 -8.86 -21.48 0.88
C TYR A 161 -7.39 -21.06 0.71
N TYR A 162 -6.48 -21.67 1.48
CA TYR A 162 -5.06 -21.39 1.39
C TYR A 162 -4.49 -21.71 0.00
N LEU A 163 -4.86 -22.85 -0.57
CA LEU A 163 -4.41 -23.25 -1.91
C LEU A 163 -5.03 -22.33 -2.97
N ALA A 164 -6.31 -22.03 -2.86
CA ALA A 164 -6.99 -21.09 -3.76
C ALA A 164 -6.31 -19.71 -3.75
N SER A 165 -5.94 -19.22 -2.56
CA SER A 165 -5.25 -17.95 -2.37
C SER A 165 -3.84 -17.94 -2.97
N MET A 166 -3.09 -19.05 -2.83
CA MET A 166 -1.76 -19.18 -3.44
C MET A 166 -1.84 -19.19 -4.97
N VAL A 167 -2.80 -19.92 -5.54
CA VAL A 167 -3.04 -19.95 -7.00
C VAL A 167 -3.39 -18.55 -7.51
N VAL A 168 -4.33 -17.87 -6.85
CA VAL A 168 -4.71 -16.51 -7.22
C VAL A 168 -3.56 -15.53 -7.07
N GLY A 169 -2.75 -15.64 -6.02
CA GLY A 169 -1.55 -14.83 -5.84
C GLY A 169 -0.56 -15.01 -6.99
N ALA A 170 -0.28 -16.26 -7.37
CA ALA A 170 0.61 -16.58 -8.49
C ALA A 170 0.05 -16.06 -9.82
N LEU A 171 -1.22 -16.32 -10.12
CA LEU A 171 -1.88 -15.83 -11.34
C LEU A 171 -1.89 -14.31 -11.41
N SER A 172 -2.21 -13.63 -10.32
CA SER A 172 -2.22 -12.16 -10.25
C SER A 172 -0.82 -11.59 -10.46
N LEU A 173 0.21 -12.21 -9.87
CA LEU A 173 1.61 -11.79 -10.05
C LEU A 173 2.07 -11.98 -11.50
N CYS A 174 1.82 -13.16 -12.09
CA CYS A 174 2.15 -13.44 -13.48
C CYS A 174 1.45 -12.46 -14.43
N PHE A 175 0.15 -12.22 -14.21
CA PHE A 175 -0.61 -11.25 -14.98
C PHE A 175 -0.04 -9.83 -14.84
N ALA A 176 0.28 -9.41 -13.63
CA ALA A 176 0.84 -8.09 -13.36
C ALA A 176 2.21 -7.87 -14.03
N LEU A 177 3.09 -8.87 -13.95
CA LEU A 177 4.38 -8.85 -14.64
C LEU A 177 4.22 -8.84 -16.16
N TRP A 178 3.28 -9.62 -16.69
CA TRP A 178 2.93 -9.61 -18.11
C TRP A 178 2.43 -8.23 -18.55
N CYS A 179 1.54 -7.61 -17.78
CA CYS A 179 1.03 -6.26 -18.03
C CYS A 179 2.15 -5.21 -18.05
N ALA A 180 3.06 -5.25 -17.07
CA ALA A 180 4.19 -4.33 -17.00
C ALA A 180 5.21 -4.54 -18.13
N ALA A 181 5.31 -5.75 -18.67
CA ALA A 181 6.27 -6.10 -19.72
C ALA A 181 5.80 -5.77 -21.13
N ILE A 182 4.50 -5.97 -21.44
CA ILE A 182 4.01 -5.99 -22.84
C ILE A 182 3.00 -4.87 -23.14
N PRO A 183 1.80 -4.83 -22.53
CA PRO A 183 0.80 -3.82 -22.88
C PRO A 183 1.20 -2.42 -22.39
N GLU A 184 1.78 -2.29 -21.19
CA GLU A 184 2.15 -0.98 -20.62
C GLU A 184 3.11 -0.18 -21.52
N PRO A 185 4.24 -0.73 -22.01
CA PRO A 185 5.11 -0.01 -22.95
C PRO A 185 4.41 0.36 -24.26
N ARG A 186 3.63 -0.56 -24.83
CA ARG A 186 2.94 -0.37 -26.12
C ARG A 186 1.86 0.71 -26.04
N ILE A 187 1.09 0.74 -24.95
CA ILE A 187 0.06 1.75 -24.72
C ILE A 187 0.74 3.10 -24.48
N ARG A 188 1.80 3.14 -23.66
CA ARG A 188 2.56 4.37 -23.42
C ARG A 188 3.13 4.96 -24.70
N GLU A 189 3.68 4.14 -25.60
CA GLU A 189 4.19 4.59 -26.92
C GLU A 189 3.08 5.09 -27.84
N ARG A 190 1.90 4.47 -27.81
CA ARG A 190 0.73 4.94 -28.56
C ARG A 190 0.21 6.27 -28.02
N LEU A 191 0.09 6.42 -26.69
CA LEU A 191 -0.38 7.66 -26.06
C LEU A 191 0.62 8.81 -26.21
N ALA A 192 1.92 8.53 -26.14
CA ALA A 192 2.97 9.52 -26.37
C ALA A 192 2.91 10.09 -27.80
N ARG A 193 2.57 9.26 -28.79
CA ARG A 193 2.35 9.70 -30.17
C ARG A 193 1.14 10.63 -30.32
N VAL A 194 0.11 10.47 -29.49
CA VAL A 194 -1.12 11.30 -29.54
C VAL A 194 -0.95 12.63 -28.76
N ARG A 195 0.25 12.94 -28.25
CA ARG A 195 0.57 14.18 -27.48
C ARG A 195 -0.27 14.44 -26.23
N LEU A 196 -1.13 13.51 -25.81
CA LEU A 196 -1.99 13.66 -24.63
C LEU A 196 -1.21 13.60 -23.29
N LEU A 197 0.01 13.05 -23.31
CA LEU A 197 0.88 12.95 -22.14
C LEU A 197 2.21 13.67 -22.39
N ARG A 198 2.20 15.00 -22.46
CA ARG A 198 3.42 15.73 -22.07
C ARG A 198 3.56 15.54 -20.56
N ALA A 199 4.39 14.57 -20.16
CA ALA A 199 4.81 14.45 -18.77
C ALA A 199 5.30 15.83 -18.29
N PRO A 200 4.95 16.28 -17.07
CA PRO A 200 5.58 17.43 -16.46
C PRO A 200 7.10 17.24 -16.57
N ALA A 201 7.80 18.25 -17.09
CA ALA A 201 9.25 18.18 -17.23
C ALA A 201 9.85 17.69 -15.90
N PRO A 202 10.74 16.67 -15.91
CA PRO A 202 11.33 16.17 -14.68
C PRO A 202 11.96 17.37 -13.95
N ASP A 203 11.49 17.59 -12.72
CA ASP A 203 11.92 18.70 -11.90
C ASP A 203 13.44 18.64 -11.75
N ARG A 204 14.14 19.59 -12.39
CA ARG A 204 15.61 19.67 -12.41
C ARG A 204 16.20 19.75 -11.01
N SER A 205 15.40 20.13 -10.00
CA SER A 205 15.82 20.16 -8.60
C SER A 205 16.15 18.77 -8.02
N ARG A 206 15.58 17.67 -8.54
CA ARG A 206 15.93 16.30 -8.11
C ARG A 206 17.24 15.78 -8.69
N ILE A 207 17.67 16.26 -9.86
CA ILE A 207 18.90 15.81 -10.52
C ILE A 207 20.11 16.53 -9.93
N ALA A 208 19.96 17.77 -9.46
CA ALA A 208 21.04 18.52 -8.80
C ALA A 208 21.53 17.82 -7.51
N PHE A 209 20.65 17.15 -6.77
CA PHE A 209 21.01 16.37 -5.57
C PHE A 209 21.90 15.15 -5.89
N LEU A 210 21.83 14.61 -7.12
CA LEU A 210 22.63 13.45 -7.54
C LEU A 210 23.99 13.85 -8.16
N ARG A 211 24.27 15.15 -8.33
CA ARG A 211 25.53 15.65 -8.90
C ARG A 211 26.42 16.38 -7.89
N GLY A 212 26.00 16.49 -6.63
CA GLY A 212 26.70 17.25 -5.59
C GLY A 212 27.11 16.41 -4.38
N GLY A 213 27.52 15.15 -4.58
CA GLY A 213 28.09 14.28 -3.56
C GLY A 213 29.35 13.62 -4.09
#